data_AF-F1Z783-F1
#
_entry.id   AF-F1Z783-F1
#
_cell.length_a   1.000
_cell.length_b   1.000
_cell.length_c   1.000
_cell.angle_alpha   90.00
_cell.angle_beta   90.00
_cell.angle_gamma   90.00
#
_symmetry.space_group_name_H-M   'P 1'
#
loop_
_entity.id
_entity.type
_entity.pdbx_description
1 polymer ?
#
loop_
_entity_poly.entity_id
_entity_poly.type
_entity_poly.pdbx_seq_one_letter_code
_entity_poly.pdbx_strand_id
1 'polypeptide(L)' 'MRILAQAENERGEAELVVACNYLAHRASKSRDHHSYIGTRRDTLRRVRTAEGEDTFLIARRRLELDEFTLMSANVSILL' A
#
# COMPACT_ATOMS: atom_id res chain seq x y z
N MET A 1 10.81 -0.34 4.20
CA MET A 1 10.36 0.15 2.87
C MET A 1 11.58 0.21 1.96
N ARG A 2 11.44 -0.20 0.70
CA ARG A 2 12.51 -0.22 -0.30
C ARG A 2 12.00 0.41 -1.59
N ILE A 3 12.82 1.25 -2.22
CA ILE A 3 12.58 1.73 -3.59
C ILE A 3 13.01 0.63 -4.55
N LEU A 4 12.11 0.28 -5.48
CA LEU A 4 12.34 -0.75 -6.49
C LEU A 4 12.78 -0.15 -7.83
N ALA A 5 12.14 0.94 -8.25
CA ALA A 5 12.42 1.59 -9.52
C ALA A 5 11.95 3.04 -9.51
N GLN A 6 12.53 3.83 -10.41
CA GLN A 6 11.96 5.08 -10.89
C GLN A 6 11.50 4.86 -12.33
N ALA A 7 10.28 5.25 -12.63
CA ALA A 7 9.66 5.09 -13.93
C ALA A 7 9.09 6.44 -14.39
N GLU A 8 8.70 6.51 -15.66
CA GLU A 8 7.91 7.61 -16.20
C GLU A 8 6.57 7.03 -16.66
N ASN A 9 5.48 7.75 -16.39
CA ASN A 9 4.17 7.36 -16.90
C ASN A 9 3.93 7.85 -18.34
N GLU A 10 2.79 7.51 -18.92
CA GLU A 10 2.41 7.88 -20.29
C GLU A 10 2.36 9.40 -20.54
N ARG A 11 2.32 10.21 -19.47
CA ARG A 11 2.33 11.68 -19.52
C ARG A 11 3.73 12.27 -19.30
N GLY A 12 4.76 11.42 -19.18
CA GLY A 12 6.13 11.84 -18.88
C GLY A 12 6.35 12.29 -17.43
N GLU A 13 5.44 11.97 -16.51
CA GLU A 13 5.60 12.31 -15.10
C GLU A 13 6.40 11.20 -14.39
N ALA A 14 7.34 11.59 -13.53
CA ALA A 14 8.14 10.66 -12.75
C ALA A 14 7.30 9.93 -11.69
N GLU A 15 7.39 8.60 -11.69
CA GLU A 15 6.78 7.70 -10.74
C GLU A 15 7.85 6.91 -9.96
N LEU A 16 7.56 6.65 -8.69
CA LEU A 16 8.42 5.88 -7.80
C LEU A 16 7.74 4.57 -7.45
N VAL A 17 8.36 3.45 -7.80
CA VAL A 17 7.88 2.12 -7.41
C VAL A 17 8.55 1.72 -6.11
N VAL A 18 7.74 1.41 -5.10
CA VAL A 18 8.21 1.06 -3.75
C VAL A 18 7.58 -0.24 -3.27
N ALA A 19 8.28 -0.92 -2.36
CA ALA A 19 7.75 -2.08 -1.67
C ALA A 19 7.99 -2.02 -0.16
N CYS A 20 7.05 -2.54 0.60
CA CYS A 20 7.21 -2.79 2.02
C CYS A 20 6.45 -4.02 2.46
N ASN A 21 6.97 -4.71 3.46
CA ASN A 21 6.21 -5.72 4.17
C ASN A 21 5.28 -5.02 5.16
N TYR A 22 4.12 -5.61 5.42
CA TYR A 22 3.17 -5.11 6.41
C TYR A 22 2.75 -6.22 7.36
N LEU A 23 2.42 -5.81 8.59
CA LEU A 23 1.60 -6.57 9.52
C LEU A 23 0.48 -5.62 9.95
N ALA A 24 -0.75 -6.02 9.67
CA ALA A 24 -1.93 -5.29 10.10
C ALA A 24 -2.74 -6.15 11.06
N HIS A 25 -2.95 -5.64 12.27
CA HIS A 25 -3.77 -6.30 13.27
C HIS A 25 -5.14 -5.64 13.33
N ARG A 26 -6.20 -6.44 13.12
CA ARG A 26 -7.58 -6.03 13.33
C ARG A 26 -8.13 -6.74 14.56
N ALA A 27 -8.50 -5.97 15.56
CA ALA A 27 -9.29 -6.42 16.69
C ALA A 27 -10.69 -5.81 16.61
N SER A 28 -11.73 -6.65 16.69
CA SER A 28 -13.12 -6.22 16.72
C SER A 28 -13.90 -7.01 17.76
N LYS A 29 -14.96 -6.40 18.32
CA LYS A 29 -15.78 -7.01 19.37
C LYS A 29 -14.91 -7.56 20.52
N SER A 30 -15.31 -8.66 21.14
CA SER A 30 -14.62 -9.23 22.31
C SER A 30 -13.57 -10.28 21.99
N ARG A 31 -13.63 -10.93 20.81
CA ARG A 31 -12.76 -12.07 20.45
C ARG A 31 -12.41 -12.17 18.96
N ASP A 32 -12.84 -11.21 18.13
CA ASP A 32 -12.53 -11.23 16.70
C ASP A 32 -11.18 -10.56 16.47
N HIS A 33 -10.13 -11.38 16.38
CA HIS A 33 -8.75 -10.94 16.17
C HIS A 33 -8.19 -11.59 14.91
N HIS A 34 -7.73 -10.76 13.98
CA HIS A 34 -7.08 -11.21 12.77
C HIS A 34 -5.81 -10.41 12.51
N SER A 35 -4.77 -11.09 12.06
CA SER A 35 -3.52 -10.47 11.64
C SER A 35 -3.30 -10.78 10.16
N TYR A 36 -3.08 -9.74 9.37
CA TYR A 36 -2.80 -9.82 7.94
C TYR A 36 -1.33 -9.50 7.75
N ILE A 37 -0.59 -10.42 7.15
CA ILE A 37 0.84 -10.27 6.89
C ILE A 37 1.05 -10.40 5.39
N GLY A 38 1.93 -9.57 4.83
CA GLY A 38 2.21 -9.64 3.41
C GLY A 38 3.12 -8.55 2.90
N THR A 39 3.11 -8.39 1.57
CA THR A 39 3.89 -7.39 0.85
C THR A 39 2.97 -6.40 0.14
N ARG A 40 3.27 -5.11 0.28
CA ARG A 40 2.63 -4.03 -0.46
C ARG A 40 3.60 -3.47 -1.48
N ARG A 41 3.19 -3.40 -2.74
CA ARG A 41 3.90 -2.73 -3.84
C ARG A 41 3.08 -1.53 -4.29
N ASP A 42 3.64 -0.34 -4.13
CA ASP A 42 3.00 0.91 -4.49
C ASP A 42 3.75 1.60 -5.63
N THR A 43 2.98 2.22 -6.52
CA THR A 43 3.48 3.24 -7.45
C THR A 43 3.06 4.60 -6.90
N LEU A 44 4.04 5.42 -6.57
CA LEU A 44 3.85 6.74 -5.99
C LEU A 44 4.16 7.81 -7.04
N ARG A 45 3.31 8.83 -7.13
CA ARG A 45 3.53 9.99 -7.98
C ARG A 45 3.79 11.21 -7.13
N ARG A 46 4.86 11.95 -7.43
CA ARG A 46 5.13 13.23 -6.78
C ARG A 46 4.12 14.26 -7.28
N VAL A 47 3.53 15.01 -6.37
CA VAL A 47 2.63 16.11 -6.67
C VAL A 47 3.00 17.32 -5.81
N ARG A 48 2.67 18.51 -6.31
CA ARG A 48 2.84 19.76 -5.56
C ARG A 48 1.50 20.19 -4.97
N THR A 49 1.47 20.47 -3.66
CA THR A 49 0.25 20.95 -2.99
C THR A 49 -0.05 22.39 -3.36
N ALA A 50 -1.25 22.88 -3.01
CA ALA A 50 -1.64 24.27 -3.24
C ALA A 50 -0.74 25.26 -2.45
N GLU A 51 -0.20 24.81 -1.32
CA GLU A 51 0.74 25.55 -0.46
C GLU A 51 2.19 25.50 -1.01
N GLY A 52 2.42 24.78 -2.11
CA GLY A 52 3.71 24.71 -2.79
C GLY A 52 4.67 23.64 -2.29
N GLU A 53 4.24 22.75 -1.39
CA GLU A 53 5.03 21.63 -0.86
C GLU A 53 4.99 20.41 -1.79
N ASP A 54 6.08 19.65 -1.85
CA ASP A 54 6.11 18.38 -2.58
C ASP A 54 5.61 17.24 -1.68
N THR A 55 4.65 16.46 -2.19
CA THR A 55 4.15 15.25 -1.54
C THR A 55 4.02 14.10 -2.53
N PHE A 56 3.68 12.91 -2.04
CA PHE A 56 3.44 11.73 -2.87
C PHE A 56 2.00 11.26 -2.73
N LEU A 57 1.36 10.98 -3.86
CA LEU A 57 0.08 10.28 -3.93
C LEU A 57 0.28 8.86 -4.44
N ILE A 58 -0.58 7.94 -3.98
CA ILE A 58 -0.58 6.56 -4.45
C ILE A 58 -1.34 6.52 -5.78
N ALA A 59 -0.62 6.24 -6.87
CA ALA A 59 -1.22 6.04 -8.19
C ALA A 59 -1.75 4.60 -8.35
N ARG A 60 -1.01 3.63 -7.81
CA ARG A 60 -1.39 2.21 -7.82
C ARG A 60 -0.91 1.52 -6.55
N ARG A 61 -1.71 0.58 -6.06
CA ARG A 61 -1.37 -0.30 -4.95
C ARG A 61 -1.68 -1.74 -5.32
N ARG A 62 -0.71 -2.63 -5.10
CA ARG A 62 -0.89 -4.09 -5.14
C ARG A 62 -0.54 -4.66 -3.78
N LEU A 63 -1.49 -5.39 -3.20
CA LEU A 63 -1.33 -6.11 -1.95
C LEU A 63 -1.18 -7.59 -2.25
N GLU A 64 -0.16 -8.20 -1.67
CA GLU A 64 0.06 -9.64 -1.67
C GLU A 64 -0.05 -10.10 -0.23
N LEU A 65 -1.12 -10.83 0.06
CA LEU A 65 -1.38 -11.39 1.38
C LEU A 65 -0.73 -12.77 1.45
N ASP A 66 -0.02 -13.05 2.54
CA ASP A 66 0.63 -14.34 2.80
C ASP A 66 -0.39 -15.36 3.34
N GLU A 67 -1.53 -15.48 2.68
CA GLU A 67 -2.59 -16.45 2.95
C GLU A 67 -3.08 -17.07 1.64
N PHE A 68 -3.12 -18.40 1.57
CA PHE A 68 -3.72 -19.08 0.42
C PHE A 68 -5.26 -19.05 0.46
N THR A 69 -5.81 -19.29 1.65
CA THR A 69 -7.24 -19.14 1.95
C THR A 69 -7.38 -18.01 2.96
N LEU A 70 -8.30 -17.08 2.72
CA LEU A 70 -8.54 -15.98 3.64
C LEU A 70 -9.05 -16.51 5.00
N MET A 71 -8.30 -16.24 6.07
CA MET A 71 -8.64 -16.74 7.42
C MET A 71 -9.64 -15.85 8.16
N SER A 72 -9.82 -14.62 7.71
CA SER A 72 -10.85 -13.70 8.21
C SER A 72 -12.16 -13.88 7.47
N ALA A 73 -13.29 -13.62 8.15
CA ALA A 73 -14.60 -13.58 7.50
C ALA A 73 -14.73 -12.47 6.43
N ASN A 74 -13.90 -11.42 6.51
CA ASN A 74 -13.85 -10.32 5.54
C ASN A 74 -12.55 -9.52 5.68
N VAL A 75 -12.19 -8.77 4.65
CA VAL A 75 -11.08 -7.79 4.67
C VAL A 75 -11.65 -6.37 4.73
N SER A 76 -12.28 -6.01 5.85
CA SER A 76 -12.79 -4.65 6.10
C SER A 76 -11.72 -3.72 6.70
N ILE A 77 -10.56 -3.63 6.04
CA ILE A 77 -9.45 -2.73 6.38
C ILE A 77 -8.85 -2.14 5.10
N LEU A 78 -8.23 -0.96 5.22
CA LEU A 78 -7.44 -0.35 4.15
C LEU A 78 -5.96 -0.50 4.50
N LEU A 79 -5.19 -1.07 3.56
CA LEU A 79 -3.76 -1.33 3.67
C LEU A 79 -2.99 -0.52 2.64
#